data_AF-A0A355VWH7-F1
#
_entry.id   AF-A0A355VWH7-F1
#
_cell.length_a   1.000
_cell.length_b   1.000
_cell.length_c   1.000
_cell.angle_alpha   90.00
_cell.angle_beta   90.00
_cell.angle_gamma   90.00
#
_symmetry.space_group_name_H-M   'P 1'
#
loop_
_entity.id
_entity.type
_entity.pdbx_description
1 polymer ?
#
loop_
_entity_poly.entity_id
_entity_poly.type
_entity_poly.pdbx_seq_one_letter_code
_entity_poly.pdbx_strand_id
1 'polypeptide(L)' 'MRKSRLSKYKQEKLIEHFVAGTTARCAASLVGVNFKTGVYYYQRLRELIAHHTEQEA' A
#
# COMPACT_ATOMS: atom_id res chain seq x y z
N MET A 1 -4.51 7.08 -8.80
CA MET A 1 -3.23 7.25 -8.07
C MET A 1 -2.14 7.57 -9.10
N ARG A 2 -1.40 8.68 -8.95
CA ARG A 2 -0.24 8.95 -9.84
C ARG A 2 0.73 7.77 -9.69
N LYS A 3 1.33 7.30 -10.80
CA LYS A 3 2.15 6.08 -10.84
C LYS A 3 3.17 6.08 -9.70
N SER A 4 3.13 5.04 -8.86
CA SER A 4 4.06 4.92 -7.74
C SER A 4 5.50 4.87 -8.25
N ARG A 5 6.42 5.53 -7.55
CA ARG A 5 7.86 5.49 -7.83
C ARG A 5 8.55 4.24 -7.29
N LEU A 6 7.82 3.41 -6.53
CA LEU A 6 8.32 2.14 -6.04
C LEU A 6 8.47 1.13 -7.18
N SER A 7 9.45 0.25 -7.10
CA SER A 7 9.55 -0.87 -8.03
C SER A 7 8.31 -1.77 -7.91
N LYS A 8 7.96 -2.45 -9.01
CA LYS A 8 6.79 -3.35 -9.07
C LYS A 8 6.85 -4.40 -7.95
N TYR A 9 8.01 -5.02 -7.75
CA TYR A 9 8.25 -5.97 -6.67
C TYR A 9 7.91 -5.43 -5.26
N LYS A 10 8.35 -4.20 -4.95
CA LYS A 10 8.06 -3.59 -3.65
C LYS A 10 6.58 -3.25 -3.48
N GLN A 11 5.92 -2.86 -4.56
CA GLN A 11 4.47 -2.61 -4.55
C GLN A 11 3.70 -3.91 -4.28
N GLU A 12 4.02 -4.98 -5.01
CA GLU A 12 3.41 -6.31 -4.84
C GLU A 12 3.55 -6.80 -3.40
N LYS A 13 4.75 -6.69 -2.81
CA LYS A 13 4.97 -7.09 -1.41
C LYS A 13 4.22 -6.22 -0.40
N LEU A 14 4.11 -4.91 -0.65
CA LEU A 14 3.32 -4.03 0.22
C LEU A 14 1.82 -4.36 0.16
N ILE A 15 1.31 -4.72 -1.01
CA ILE A 15 -0.08 -5.17 -1.21
C ILE A 15 -0.31 -6.51 -0.51
N GLU A 16 0.58 -7.48 -0.67
CA GLU A 16 0.52 -8.77 0.02
C GLU A 16 0.41 -8.59 1.54
N HIS A 17 1.27 -7.76 2.11
CA HIS A 17 1.25 -7.39 3.53
C HIS A 17 -0.03 -6.64 3.94
N PHE A 18 -0.60 -5.84 3.04
CA PHE A 18 -1.84 -5.10 3.31
C PHE A 18 -3.04 -6.04 3.41
N VAL A 19 -3.15 -6.99 2.47
CA VAL A 19 -4.18 -8.03 2.48
C VAL A 19 -4.02 -8.96 3.68
N ALA A 20 -2.79 -9.27 4.07
CA ALA A 20 -2.49 -10.03 5.29
C ALA A 20 -2.78 -9.27 6.60
N GLY A 21 -3.25 -8.01 6.54
CA GLY A 21 -3.62 -7.23 7.72
C GLY A 21 -2.43 -6.72 8.55
N THR A 22 -1.21 -6.78 8.00
CA THR A 22 -0.03 -6.30 8.72
C THR A 22 -0.02 -4.77 8.81
N THR A 23 0.66 -4.22 9.82
CA THR A 23 0.78 -2.76 9.93
C THR A 23 1.72 -2.21 8.86
N ALA A 24 1.42 -1.01 8.34
CA ALA A 24 2.24 -0.34 7.34
C ALA A 24 3.70 -0.16 7.78
N ARG A 25 3.93 0.04 9.09
CA ARG A 25 5.28 0.16 9.66
C ARG A 25 6.05 -1.15 9.55
N CYS A 26 5.45 -2.27 9.94
CA CYS A 26 6.09 -3.59 9.81
C CYS A 26 6.35 -3.94 8.35
N ALA A 27 5.34 -3.75 7.48
CA ALA A 27 5.48 -3.99 6.05
C ALA A 27 6.60 -3.14 5.43
N ALA A 28 6.72 -1.86 5.83
CA ALA A 28 7.79 -1.00 5.35
C ALA A 28 9.19 -1.53 5.69
N SER A 29 9.37 -1.98 6.94
CA SER A 29 10.63 -2.58 7.38
C SER A 29 10.95 -3.88 6.64
N LEU A 30 9.96 -4.76 6.46
CA LEU A 30 10.13 -6.05 5.77
C LEU A 30 10.45 -5.89 4.27
N VAL A 31 9.81 -4.92 3.61
CA VAL A 31 9.99 -4.67 2.17
C VAL A 31 11.22 -3.79 1.88
N GLY A 32 11.83 -3.21 2.90
CA GLY A 32 12.98 -2.30 2.74
C GLY A 32 12.57 -0.99 2.06
N VAL A 33 11.50 -0.36 2.57
CA VAL A 33 11.09 1.01 2.19
C VAL A 33 11.06 1.90 3.43
N ASN A 34 11.17 3.22 3.24
CA ASN A 34 11.04 4.16 4.33
C ASN A 34 9.64 4.03 4.99
N PHE A 35 9.57 4.09 6.31
CA PHE A 35 8.31 3.94 7.03
C PHE A 35 7.23 4.94 6.57
N LYS A 36 7.61 6.19 6.29
CA LYS A 36 6.67 7.22 5.78
C LYS A 36 6.13 6.81 4.42
N THR A 37 6.97 6.21 3.58
CA THR A 37 6.56 5.69 2.27
C THR A 37 5.58 4.53 2.40
N GLY A 38 5.83 3.57 3.31
CA GLY A 38 4.91 2.46 3.54
C GLY A 38 3.56 2.92 4.09
N VAL A 39 3.56 3.81 5.08
CA VAL A 39 2.33 4.42 5.64
C VAL A 39 1.55 5.17 4.56
N TYR A 40 2.23 6.02 3.79
CA TYR A 40 1.61 6.75 2.69
C TYR A 40 1.04 5.81 1.62
N TYR A 41 1.75 4.74 1.27
CA TYR A 41 1.28 3.74 0.32
C TYR A 41 -0.01 3.07 0.81
N TYR A 42 -0.07 2.66 2.08
CA TYR A 42 -1.25 2.03 2.68
C TYR A 42 -2.45 2.97 2.72
N GLN A 43 -2.24 4.24 3.06
CA GLN A 43 -3.29 5.26 3.04
C GLN A 43 -3.89 5.40 1.63
N ARG A 44 -3.03 5.54 0.62
CA ARG A 44 -3.44 5.66 -0.78
C ARG A 44 -4.15 4.40 -1.29
N LEU A 45 -3.74 3.22 -0.82
CA LEU A 45 -4.38 1.96 -1.17
C LEU A 45 -5.80 1.88 -0.60
N ARG A 46 -6.01 2.32 0.64
CA ARG A 46 -7.37 2.41 1.24
C ARG A 46 -8.28 3.37 0.50
N GLU A 47 -7.78 4.56 0.17
CA GLU A 47 -8.54 5.55 -0.62
C GLU A 47 -8.93 5.01 -2.00
N LEU A 48 -8.03 4.23 -2.63
CA LEU A 48 -8.31 3.60 -3.93
C LEU A 48 -9.42 2.56 -3.82
N ILE A 49 -9.37 1.72 -2.79
CA ILE A 49 -10.39 0.70 -2.53
C ILE A 49 -11.73 1.37 -2.24
N ALA A 50 -11.78 2.32 -1.31
CA ALA A 50 -13.00 3.05 -0.96
C ALA A 50 -13.65 3.69 -2.18
N HIS A 51 -12.87 4.39 -3.01
CA HIS A 51 -13.37 4.98 -4.24
C HIS A 51 -13.91 3.96 -5.25
N HIS A 52 -13.31 2.77 -5.36
CA HIS A 52 -13.87 1.73 -6.25
C HIS A 52 -15.15 1.13 -5.66
N THR A 53 -15.17 0.87 -4.35
CA THR A 53 -16.37 0.36 -3.67
C THR A 53 -17.53 1.34 -3.75
N GLU A 54 -17.29 2.65 -3.67
CA GLU A 54 -18.30 3.70 -3.88
C GLU A 54 -18.82 3.78 -5.32
N GLN A 55 -18.01 3.40 -6.32
CA GLN A 55 -18.43 3.38 -7.73
C GLN A 55 -19.15 2.09 -8.12
N GLU A 56 -18.94 1.00 -7.38
CA GLU A 56 -19.63 -0.28 -7.58
C GLU A 56 -20.98 -0.38 -6.85
N ALA A 57 -21.27 0.56 -5.93
CA ALA A 57 -22.51 0.65 -5.15
C ALA A 57 -23.59 1.49 -5.85
#